data_AF-A0A925WWQ5-F1
#
_entry.id   AF-A0A925WWQ5-F1
#
_cell.length_a   1.000
_cell.length_b   1.000
_cell.length_c   1.000
_cell.angle_alpha   90.00
_cell.angle_beta   90.00
_cell.angle_gamma   90.00
#
_symmetry.space_group_name_H-M   'P 1'
#
loop_
_entity.id
_entity.type
_entity.pdbx_description
1 polymer ?
#
loop_
_entity_poly.entity_id
_entity_poly.type
_entity_poly.pdbx_seq_one_letter_code
_entity_poly.pdbx_strand_id
1 'polypeptide(L)'
;MAAGATAPAVALPAHLQLVATAPHEARERANWPLAARQWFSNLSPWQIVVVVALIVFPFVVSPFITFQIGAQAFALGLIALSLTFLGGYGGMVSLAQMTVAGIAGYAVAILGASSAAEISLNWPWWLVVPCAVLIATVCAAGIAWLSVRTEGIYTIMIT
;
A
#
# COMPACT_ATOMS: atom_id res chain seq x y z
N MET A 1 -69.74 -27.19 -9.26
CA MET A 1 -69.73 -25.72 -9.34
C MET A 1 -69.20 -25.18 -8.02
N ALA A 2 -67.92 -24.81 -7.94
CA ALA A 2 -67.34 -23.87 -6.97
C ALA A 2 -65.93 -23.48 -7.47
N ALA A 3 -65.69 -22.18 -7.58
CA ALA A 3 -64.64 -21.55 -8.37
C ALA A 3 -63.32 -21.36 -7.60
N GLY A 4 -62.21 -21.44 -8.33
CA GLY A 4 -60.86 -21.16 -7.84
C GLY A 4 -60.61 -19.66 -7.64
N ALA A 5 -60.07 -19.30 -6.49
CA ALA A 5 -59.64 -17.94 -6.16
C ALA A 5 -58.19 -17.72 -6.60
N THR A 6 -57.99 -17.01 -7.72
CA THR A 6 -56.70 -16.45 -8.10
C THR A 6 -56.45 -15.20 -7.26
N ALA A 7 -55.51 -15.29 -6.32
CA ALA A 7 -55.06 -14.13 -5.53
C ALA A 7 -54.49 -13.05 -6.47
N PRO A 8 -54.86 -11.77 -6.30
CA PRO A 8 -54.34 -10.70 -7.15
C PRO A 8 -52.85 -10.51 -6.89
N ALA A 9 -52.05 -10.48 -7.97
CA ALA A 9 -50.66 -10.08 -7.92
C ALA A 9 -50.57 -8.64 -7.41
N VAL A 10 -50.21 -8.47 -6.13
CA VAL A 10 -49.94 -7.17 -5.53
C VAL A 10 -48.72 -6.59 -6.24
N ALA A 11 -48.96 -5.63 -7.13
CA ALA A 11 -47.91 -4.86 -7.76
C ALA A 11 -47.18 -4.08 -6.67
N LEU A 12 -45.97 -4.53 -6.34
CA LEU A 12 -45.11 -3.83 -5.38
C LEU A 12 -44.87 -2.40 -5.88
N PRO A 13 -45.04 -1.38 -5.04
CA PRO A 13 -44.91 0.01 -5.44
C PRO A 13 -43.50 0.31 -5.98
N ALA A 14 -43.40 1.18 -6.98
CA ALA A 14 -42.19 1.42 -7.77
C ALA A 14 -40.91 1.70 -6.94
N HIS A 15 -41.06 2.32 -5.76
CA HIS A 15 -39.93 2.58 -4.86
C HIS A 15 -39.36 1.29 -4.21
N LEU A 16 -40.18 0.25 -4.00
CA LEU A 16 -39.73 -1.06 -3.53
C LEU A 16 -39.15 -1.92 -4.67
N GLN A 17 -39.58 -1.68 -5.91
CA GLN A 17 -38.97 -2.29 -7.09
C GLN A 17 -37.54 -1.77 -7.30
N LEU A 18 -37.30 -0.48 -7.03
CA LEU A 18 -36.00 0.17 -7.18
C LEU A 18 -34.94 -0.34 -6.18
N VAL A 19 -35.38 -0.74 -4.97
CA VAL A 19 -34.53 -1.42 -3.97
C VAL A 19 -34.23 -2.86 -4.40
N ALA A 20 -35.19 -3.54 -5.01
CA ALA A 20 -35.00 -4.90 -5.52
C ALA A 20 -34.04 -4.94 -6.73
N THR A 21 -34.00 -3.87 -7.54
CA THR A 21 -33.14 -3.71 -8.72
C THR A 21 -31.84 -2.95 -8.44
N ALA A 22 -31.47 -2.74 -7.18
CA ALA A 22 -30.19 -2.11 -6.86
C ALA A 22 -29.04 -2.89 -7.57
N PRO A 23 -28.19 -2.20 -8.34
CA PRO A 23 -27.18 -2.86 -9.18
C PRO A 23 -26.29 -3.77 -8.32
N HIS A 24 -25.87 -4.91 -8.87
CA HIS A 24 -25.01 -5.89 -8.18
C HIS A 24 -23.80 -5.24 -7.48
N GLU A 25 -23.28 -4.17 -8.08
CA GLU A 25 -22.17 -3.36 -7.56
C GLU A 25 -22.46 -2.64 -6.23
N ALA A 26 -23.71 -2.22 -5.98
CA ALA A 26 -24.09 -1.58 -4.73
C ALA A 26 -24.15 -2.60 -3.57
N ARG A 27 -24.53 -3.85 -3.87
CA ARG A 27 -24.51 -4.96 -2.91
C ARG A 27 -23.08 -5.39 -2.59
N GLU A 28 -22.18 -5.35 -3.57
CA GLU A 28 -20.77 -5.71 -3.38
C GLU A 28 -20.01 -4.70 -2.51
N ARG A 29 -20.25 -3.40 -2.70
CA ARG A 29 -19.68 -2.33 -1.84
C ARG A 29 -20.20 -2.39 -0.40
N ALA A 30 -21.43 -2.86 -0.19
CA ALA A 30 -22.00 -3.04 1.14
C ALA A 30 -21.42 -4.26 1.90
N ASN A 31 -20.69 -5.15 1.22
CA ASN A 31 -20.16 -6.39 1.78
C ASN A 31 -18.70 -6.31 2.27
N TRP A 32 -18.08 -5.12 2.30
CA TRP A 32 -16.74 -4.94 2.91
C TRP A 32 -16.59 -5.53 4.33
N PRO A 33 -17.60 -5.48 5.25
CA PRO A 33 -17.45 -6.10 6.55
C PRO A 33 -17.47 -7.64 6.47
N LEU A 34 -18.16 -8.23 5.50
CA LEU A 34 -18.18 -9.68 5.28
C LEU A 34 -16.88 -10.16 4.62
N ALA A 35 -16.34 -9.38 3.68
CA ALA A 35 -15.05 -9.64 3.06
C ALA A 35 -13.91 -9.60 4.09
N ALA A 36 -13.90 -8.59 4.97
CA ALA A 36 -12.96 -8.53 6.09
C ALA A 36 -13.11 -9.76 7.02
N ARG A 37 -14.36 -10.14 7.36
CA ARG A 37 -14.65 -11.29 8.22
C ARG A 37 -14.22 -12.63 7.60
N GLN A 38 -14.39 -12.80 6.30
CA GLN A 38 -13.89 -13.95 5.55
C GLN A 38 -12.35 -13.97 5.49
N TRP A 39 -11.72 -12.80 5.36
CA TRP A 39 -10.27 -12.68 5.40
C TRP A 39 -9.70 -13.17 6.74
N PHE A 40 -10.35 -12.78 7.84
CA PHE A 40 -9.97 -13.25 9.17
C PHE A 40 -10.32 -14.73 9.42
N SER A 41 -11.40 -15.26 8.82
CA SER A 41 -11.74 -16.69 8.97
C SER A 41 -10.80 -17.63 8.21
N ASN A 42 -10.11 -17.12 7.19
CA ASN A 42 -9.17 -17.90 6.38
C ASN A 42 -7.72 -17.82 6.89
N LEU A 43 -7.50 -17.21 8.06
CA LEU A 43 -6.18 -17.16 8.69
C LEU A 43 -5.77 -18.57 9.11
N SER A 44 -4.82 -19.14 8.37
CA SER A 44 -4.19 -20.40 8.74
C SER A 44 -3.41 -20.22 10.04
N PRO A 45 -3.40 -21.20 10.97
CA PRO A 45 -2.65 -21.13 12.23
C PRO A 45 -1.17 -20.77 12.04
N TRP A 46 -0.57 -21.20 10.92
CA TRP A 46 0.80 -20.87 10.55
C TRP A 46 1.00 -19.35 10.34
N GLN A 47 0.04 -18.65 9.73
CA GLN A 47 0.14 -17.21 9.49
C GLN A 47 0.16 -16.43 10.81
N ILE A 48 -0.62 -16.90 11.80
CA ILE A 48 -0.63 -16.33 13.14
C ILE A 48 0.74 -16.52 13.80
N VAL A 49 1.33 -17.71 13.69
CA VAL A 49 2.67 -17.99 14.21
C VAL A 49 3.71 -17.07 13.59
N VAL A 50 3.67 -16.85 12.28
CA VAL A 50 4.58 -15.91 11.59
C VAL A 50 4.44 -14.49 12.10
N VAL A 51 3.21 -13.99 12.22
CA VAL A 51 2.95 -12.62 12.69
C VAL A 51 3.45 -12.45 14.13
N VAL A 52 3.16 -13.41 15.00
CA VAL A 52 3.66 -13.40 16.39
C VAL A 52 5.19 -13.44 16.40
N ALA A 53 5.81 -14.29 15.58
CA ALA A 53 7.26 -14.36 15.47
C ALA A 53 7.88 -13.02 15.00
N LEU A 54 7.28 -12.34 14.02
CA LEU A 54 7.73 -11.02 13.57
C LEU A 54 7.59 -9.94 14.66
N ILE A 55 6.51 -9.98 15.45
CA ILE A 55 6.31 -9.03 16.55
C ILE A 55 7.33 -9.27 17.67
N VAL A 56 7.63 -10.53 17.99
CA VAL A 56 8.59 -10.90 19.04
C VAL A 56 10.04 -10.69 18.61
N PHE A 57 10.33 -10.80 17.30
CA PHE A 57 11.65 -10.66 16.71
C PHE A 57 12.48 -9.47 17.24
N PRO A 58 12.02 -8.20 17.20
CA PRO A 58 12.82 -7.06 17.65
C PRO A 58 13.11 -7.06 19.16
N PHE A 59 12.39 -7.85 19.97
CA PHE A 59 12.58 -7.91 21.43
C PHE A 59 13.64 -8.93 21.84
N VAL A 60 13.87 -9.96 21.03
CA VAL A 60 14.82 -11.05 21.33
C VAL A 60 16.18 -10.81 20.66
N VAL A 61 16.18 -10.07 19.55
CA VAL A 61 17.34 -9.91 18.67
C VAL A 61 18.09 -8.61 18.97
N SER A 62 19.42 -8.62 18.76
CA SER A 62 20.27 -7.46 19.04
C SER A 62 19.92 -6.25 18.16
N PRO A 63 20.12 -5.00 18.65
CA PRO A 63 19.82 -3.79 17.89
C PRO A 63 20.52 -3.71 16.53
N PHE A 64 21.74 -4.26 16.42
CA PHE A 64 22.47 -4.31 15.16
C PHE A 64 21.71 -5.12 14.11
N ILE A 65 21.29 -6.34 14.44
CA ILE A 65 20.53 -7.17 13.51
C ILE A 65 19.15 -6.56 13.23
N THR A 66 18.50 -5.96 14.23
CA THR A 66 17.17 -5.36 14.06
C THR A 66 17.20 -4.14 13.14
N PHE A 67 18.07 -3.16 13.39
CA PHE A 67 18.09 -1.89 12.64
C PHE A 67 18.95 -1.94 11.38
N GLN A 68 20.13 -2.55 11.41
CA GLN A 68 21.05 -2.53 10.26
C GLN A 68 20.74 -3.61 9.24
N ILE A 69 20.23 -4.76 9.68
CA ILE A 69 19.93 -5.88 8.79
C ILE A 69 18.43 -5.99 8.54
N GLY A 70 17.63 -6.11 9.60
CA GLY A 70 16.19 -6.32 9.52
C GLY A 70 15.47 -5.15 8.86
N ALA A 71 15.60 -3.95 9.42
CA ALA A 71 14.91 -2.77 8.88
C ALA A 71 15.38 -2.42 7.45
N GLN A 72 16.68 -2.52 7.16
CA GLN A 72 17.22 -2.26 5.82
C GLN A 72 16.75 -3.31 4.80
N ALA A 73 16.82 -4.60 5.14
CA ALA A 73 16.33 -5.67 4.28
C ALA A 73 14.81 -5.57 4.06
N PHE A 74 14.04 -5.15 5.07
CA PHE A 74 12.61 -4.91 4.94
C PHE A 74 12.31 -3.71 4.02
N ALA A 75 13.04 -2.60 4.18
CA ALA A 75 12.89 -1.43 3.31
C ALA A 75 13.24 -1.75 1.85
N LEU A 76 14.41 -2.37 1.60
CA LEU A 76 14.83 -2.78 0.27
C LEU A 76 13.93 -3.88 -0.30
N GLY A 77 13.46 -4.80 0.54
CA GLY A 77 12.53 -5.86 0.18
C GLY A 77 11.16 -5.31 -0.25
N LEU A 78 10.66 -4.26 0.40
CA LEU A 78 9.41 -3.59 0.01
C LEU A 78 9.56 -2.91 -1.36
N ILE A 79 10.69 -2.25 -1.61
CA ILE A 79 11.02 -1.68 -2.92
C ILE A 79 11.11 -2.79 -3.98
N ALA A 80 11.83 -3.88 -3.69
CA ALA A 80 11.96 -5.01 -4.60
C ALA A 80 10.61 -5.69 -4.91
N LEU A 81 9.73 -5.81 -3.92
CA LEU A 81 8.38 -6.34 -4.09
C LEU A 81 7.53 -5.43 -4.99
N SER A 82 7.65 -4.10 -4.82
CA SER A 82 7.04 -3.10 -5.71
C SER A 82 7.53 -3.25 -7.15
N LEU A 83 8.84 -3.40 -7.36
CA LEU A 83 9.42 -3.61 -8.69
C LEU A 83 8.99 -4.94 -9.31
N THR A 84 8.90 -6.00 -8.53
CA THR A 84 8.44 -7.32 -9.00
C THR A 84 6.99 -7.26 -9.46
N PHE A 85 6.15 -6.52 -8.73
CA PHE A 85 4.77 -6.29 -9.13
C PHE A 85 4.68 -5.46 -10.42
N LEU A 86 5.44 -4.37 -10.52
CA LEU A 86 5.44 -3.50 -11.70
C LEU A 86 6.01 -4.22 -12.94
N GLY A 87 7.11 -4.95 -12.80
CA GLY A 87 7.68 -5.74 -13.88
C GLY A 87 6.77 -6.91 -14.29
N GLY A 88 6.12 -7.56 -13.31
CA GLY A 88 5.25 -8.71 -13.53
C GLY A 88 3.93 -8.36 -14.23
N TYR A 89 3.28 -7.26 -13.82
CA TYR A 89 1.97 -6.85 -14.35
C TYR A 89 2.02 -5.66 -15.31
N GLY A 90 2.99 -4.77 -15.15
CA GLY A 90 3.14 -3.54 -15.93
C GLY A 90 4.04 -3.67 -17.16
N GLY A 91 4.74 -4.80 -17.34
CA GLY A 91 5.64 -5.03 -18.48
C GLY A 91 6.82 -4.05 -18.58
N MET A 92 7.02 -3.24 -17.54
CA MET A 92 8.00 -2.15 -17.44
C MET A 92 8.65 -2.19 -16.05
N VAL A 93 9.96 -1.93 -15.97
CA VAL A 93 10.72 -1.93 -14.70
C VAL A 93 11.38 -0.58 -14.53
N SER A 94 11.09 0.11 -13.43
CA SER A 94 11.72 1.40 -13.14
C SER A 94 12.70 1.41 -12.00
N LEU A 95 13.80 2.10 -12.27
CA LEU A 95 14.84 2.31 -11.29
C LEU A 95 14.65 3.62 -10.49
N ALA A 96 13.71 4.50 -10.89
CA ALA A 96 13.48 5.77 -10.20
C ALA A 96 12.97 5.57 -8.77
N GLN A 97 12.27 4.47 -8.48
CA GLN A 97 11.82 4.14 -7.13
C GLN A 97 12.99 4.08 -6.13
N MET A 98 14.15 3.58 -6.56
CA MET A 98 15.35 3.52 -5.72
C MET A 98 15.98 4.90 -5.52
N THR A 99 15.95 5.76 -6.53
CA THR A 99 16.39 7.16 -6.41
C THR A 99 15.52 7.92 -5.40
N VAL A 100 14.19 7.78 -5.48
CA VAL A 100 13.25 8.43 -4.54
C VAL A 100 13.45 7.91 -3.12
N ALA A 101 13.61 6.60 -2.95
CA ALA A 101 13.93 6.01 -1.65
C ALA A 101 15.26 6.53 -1.08
N GLY A 102 16.29 6.66 -1.92
CA GLY A 102 17.57 7.24 -1.55
C GLY A 102 17.46 8.69 -1.11
N ILE A 103 16.74 9.54 -1.86
CA ILE A 103 16.50 10.95 -1.52
C ILE A 103 15.78 11.06 -0.17
N ALA A 104 14.73 10.26 0.05
CA ALA A 104 14.03 10.24 1.33
C ALA A 104 14.96 9.80 2.48
N GLY A 105 15.75 8.74 2.27
CA GLY A 105 16.71 8.25 3.26
C GLY A 105 17.77 9.28 3.63
N TYR A 106 18.36 9.95 2.63
CA TYR A 106 19.32 11.03 2.87
C TYR A 106 18.69 12.24 3.55
N ALA A 107 17.47 12.63 3.18
CA ALA A 107 16.75 13.71 3.82
C ALA A 107 16.49 13.41 5.31
N VAL A 108 16.09 12.17 5.64
CA VAL A 108 15.96 11.72 7.04
C VAL A 108 17.32 11.75 7.75
N ALA A 109 18.39 11.32 7.08
CA ALA A 109 19.73 11.29 7.66
C ALA A 109 20.27 12.70 7.99
N ILE A 110 20.04 13.67 7.12
CA ILE A 110 20.52 15.05 7.28
C ILE A 110 19.65 15.84 8.28
N LEU A 111 18.32 15.73 8.17
CA LEU A 111 17.40 16.50 9.01
C LEU A 111 17.23 15.89 10.41
N GLY A 112 17.32 14.57 10.52
CA GLY A 112 17.11 13.83 11.76
C GLY A 112 18.37 13.67 12.62
N ALA A 113 18.30 12.72 13.54
CA ALA A 113 19.43 12.27 14.33
C ALA A 113 20.18 11.17 13.56
N SER A 114 21.40 11.47 13.11
CA SER A 114 22.31 10.51 12.47
C SER A 114 23.62 10.37 13.23
N SER A 115 24.35 9.29 12.94
CA SER A 115 25.67 8.99 13.50
C SER A 115 26.73 10.07 13.18
N ALA A 116 26.49 10.90 12.17
CA ALA A 116 27.30 12.07 11.84
C ALA A 116 26.69 13.33 12.49
N ALA A 117 27.03 13.55 13.77
CA ALA A 117 26.48 14.66 14.57
C ALA A 117 26.77 16.06 13.99
N GLU A 118 27.84 16.21 13.22
CA GLU A 118 28.28 17.50 12.65
C GLU A 118 27.36 18.03 11.54
N ILE A 119 26.62 17.15 10.85
CA ILE A 119 25.76 17.49 9.71
C ILE A 119 24.27 17.35 10.06
N SER A 120 23.97 16.74 11.21
CA SER A 120 22.60 16.42 11.64
C SER A 120 21.91 17.61 12.29
N LEU A 121 20.78 18.05 11.75
CA LEU A 121 19.97 19.13 12.34
C LEU A 121 19.21 18.70 13.61
N ASN A 122 19.13 17.40 13.89
CA ASN A 122 18.48 16.81 15.07
C ASN A 122 17.03 17.29 15.27
N TRP A 123 16.29 17.44 14.16
CA TRP A 123 14.88 17.78 14.24
C TRP A 123 14.06 16.62 14.80
N PRO A 124 12.93 16.92 15.46
CA PRO A 124 12.06 15.89 15.97
C PRO A 124 11.52 15.01 14.83
N TRP A 125 11.47 13.70 15.07
CA TRP A 125 11.12 12.70 14.05
C TRP A 125 9.78 12.96 13.35
N TRP A 126 8.80 13.51 14.08
CA TRP A 126 7.47 13.86 13.55
C TRP A 126 7.51 14.98 12.52
N LEU A 127 8.55 15.81 12.49
CA LEU A 127 8.79 16.83 11.48
C LEU A 127 9.70 16.31 10.36
N VAL A 128 10.71 15.52 10.73
CA VAL A 128 11.68 14.96 9.78
C VAL A 128 11.00 14.07 8.75
N VAL A 129 10.12 13.15 9.18
CA VAL A 129 9.43 12.21 8.29
C VAL A 129 8.59 12.94 7.23
N PRO A 130 7.64 13.84 7.56
CA PRO A 130 6.86 14.54 6.55
C PRO A 130 7.73 15.46 5.68
N CYS A 131 8.75 16.13 6.23
CA CYS A 131 9.67 16.93 5.43
C CYS A 131 10.44 16.06 4.41
N ALA A 132 10.96 14.90 4.82
CA ALA A 132 11.65 13.99 3.93
C ALA A 132 10.72 13.45 2.83
N VAL A 133 9.47 13.12 3.17
CA VAL A 133 8.45 12.71 2.18
C VAL A 133 8.14 13.86 1.22
N LEU A 134 8.02 15.09 1.68
CA LEU A 134 7.78 16.25 0.82
C LEU A 134 8.95 16.46 -0.16
N ILE A 135 10.19 16.43 0.34
CA ILE A 135 11.39 16.56 -0.50
C ILE A 135 11.43 15.46 -1.55
N ALA A 136 11.24 14.21 -1.13
CA ALA A 136 11.22 13.06 -2.03
C ALA A 136 10.10 13.17 -3.08
N THR A 137 8.93 13.67 -2.68
CA THR A 137 7.77 13.88 -3.56
C THR A 137 8.04 14.97 -4.60
N VAL A 138 8.67 16.08 -4.21
CA VAL A 138 9.04 17.16 -5.14
C VAL A 138 10.08 16.66 -6.14
N CYS A 139 11.09 15.91 -5.69
CA CYS A 139 12.07 15.31 -6.59
C CYS A 139 11.43 14.28 -7.53
N ALA A 140 10.56 13.41 -7.00
CA ALA A 140 9.80 12.44 -7.80
C ALA A 140 8.91 13.12 -8.84
N ALA A 141 8.27 14.24 -8.51
CA ALA A 141 7.49 15.04 -9.45
C ALA A 141 8.36 15.60 -10.57
N GLY A 142 9.60 16.01 -10.27
CA GLY A 142 10.58 16.41 -11.29
C GLY A 142 10.95 15.27 -12.25
N ILE A 143 11.19 14.07 -11.71
CA ILE A 143 11.47 12.87 -12.51
C ILE A 143 10.25 12.50 -13.38
N ALA A 144 9.05 12.54 -12.80
CA ALA A 144 7.80 12.28 -13.51
C ALA A 144 7.56 13.31 -14.62
N TRP A 145 7.85 14.59 -14.37
CA TRP A 145 7.73 15.65 -15.38
C TRP A 145 8.69 15.45 -16.55
N LEU A 146 9.90 14.96 -16.30
CA LEU A 146 10.85 14.60 -17.35
C LEU A 146 10.38 13.35 -18.12
N SER A 147 9.85 12.36 -17.42
CA SER A 147 9.35 11.11 -18.01
C SER A 147 8.25 11.33 -19.06
N VAL A 148 7.39 12.34 -18.89
CA VAL A 148 6.36 12.68 -19.90
C VAL A 148 6.97 13.14 -21.23
N ARG A 149 8.25 13.54 -21.25
CA ARG A 149 8.97 13.98 -22.45
C ARG A 149 9.88 12.93 -23.06
N THR A 150 9.98 11.72 -22.48
CA THR A 150 10.83 10.65 -23.02
C THR A 150 10.00 9.56 -23.67
N GLU A 151 10.45 9.04 -24.81
CA GLU A 151 9.79 7.96 -25.54
C GLU A 151 10.63 6.67 -25.55
N GLY A 152 9.95 5.53 -25.69
CA GLY A 152 10.56 4.22 -25.88
C GLY A 152 11.21 3.64 -24.62
N ILE A 153 12.39 3.03 -24.78
CA ILE A 153 13.09 2.31 -23.69
C ILE A 153 13.54 3.27 -22.59
N TYR A 154 13.80 4.53 -22.93
CA TYR A 154 14.20 5.56 -21.96
C TYR A 154 13.09 5.90 -20.98
N THR A 155 11.82 5.83 -21.38
CA THR A 155 10.66 5.95 -20.49
C THR A 155 10.61 4.75 -19.55
N ILE A 156 10.76 3.53 -20.08
CA ILE A 156 10.76 2.30 -19.26
C ILE A 156 11.88 2.31 -18.21
N MET A 157 13.10 2.76 -18.56
CA MET A 157 14.22 2.81 -17.62
C MET A 157 14.05 3.86 -16.50
N ILE A 158 13.23 4.90 -16.70
CA ILE A 158 13.05 6.01 -15.76
C ILE A 158 11.73 5.96 -14.95
N THR A 159 10.68 5.26 -15.41
CA THR A 159 9.28 5.39 -14.89
C THR A 159 8.88 4.47 -13.75
#